data_AF-A0A929E4G3-F1
#
_entry.id   AF-A0A929E4G3-F1
#
_cell.length_a   1.000
_cell.length_b   1.000
_cell.length_c   1.000
_cell.angle_alpha   90.00
_cell.angle_beta   90.00
_cell.angle_gamma   90.00
#
_symmetry.space_group_name_H-M   'P 1'
#
loop_
_entity.id
_entity.type
_entity.pdbx_description
1 polymer ?
#
loop_
_entity_poly.entity_id
_entity_poly.type
_entity_poly.pdbx_seq_one_letter_code
_entity_poly.pdbx_strand_id
1 'polypeptide(L)'
;DYAEAYHNRGWAHFHKGQFDLAIQDCNQALLLNPDMVPVYLTRGMAYKAKGLLEMAKSDFQKSCELGDNSGCQAYGELSKTTHDGS
;
A
#
# COMPACT_ATOMS: atom_id res chain seq x y z
N ASP A 1 -7.41 -13.81 -11.75
CA ASP A 1 -8.13 -14.10 -10.49
C ASP A 1 -8.99 -12.88 -10.13
N TYR A 2 -10.08 -13.02 -9.36
CA TYR A 2 -10.84 -11.88 -8.84
C TYR A 2 -9.95 -10.93 -8.04
N ALA A 3 -8.96 -11.44 -7.29
CA ALA A 3 -8.00 -10.62 -6.54
C ALA A 3 -7.24 -9.64 -7.45
N GLU A 4 -6.79 -10.12 -8.61
CA GLU A 4 -6.07 -9.33 -9.61
C GLU A 4 -6.97 -8.29 -10.27
N ALA A 5 -8.24 -8.60 -10.51
CA ALA A 5 -9.20 -7.64 -11.04
C ALA A 5 -9.43 -6.47 -10.05
N TYR A 6 -9.58 -6.78 -8.76
CA TYR A 6 -9.65 -5.75 -7.72
C TYR A 6 -8.36 -4.94 -7.63
N HIS A 7 -7.19 -5.58 -7.64
CA HIS A 7 -5.90 -4.88 -7.67
C HIS A 7 -5.79 -3.90 -8.84
N ASN A 8 -6.08 -4.36 -10.06
CA ASN A 8 -5.97 -3.55 -11.27
C ASN A 8 -6.92 -2.35 -11.24
N ARG A 9 -8.13 -2.52 -10.69
CA ARG A 9 -9.09 -1.42 -10.51
C ARG A 9 -8.64 -0.46 -9.41
N GLY A 10 -8.14 -0.96 -8.29
CA GLY A 10 -7.56 -0.16 -7.21
C GLY A 10 -6.37 0.67 -7.69
N TRP A 11 -5.50 0.09 -8.50
CA TRP A 11 -4.38 0.77 -9.15
C TRP A 11 -4.84 1.89 -10.08
N ALA A 12 -5.87 1.63 -10.89
CA ALA A 12 -6.47 2.66 -11.74
C ALA A 12 -7.10 3.80 -10.93
N HIS A 13 -7.75 3.50 -9.79
CA HIS A 13 -8.28 4.50 -8.88
C HIS A 13 -7.17 5.34 -8.23
N PHE A 14 -6.06 4.71 -7.83
CA PHE A 14 -4.90 5.40 -7.28
C PHE A 14 -4.34 6.44 -8.27
N HIS A 15 -4.14 6.05 -9.54
CA HIS A 15 -3.68 6.97 -10.58
C HIS A 15 -4.66 8.11 -10.90
N LYS A 16 -5.95 7.92 -10.62
CA LYS A 16 -6.98 8.96 -10.73
C LYS A 16 -7.07 9.86 -9.49
N GLY A 17 -6.25 9.64 -8.47
CA GLY A 17 -6.33 10.34 -7.18
C GLY A 17 -7.52 9.91 -6.31
N GLN A 18 -8.21 8.83 -6.68
CA GLN A 18 -9.38 8.31 -5.98
C GLN A 18 -8.94 7.33 -4.88
N PHE A 19 -8.19 7.85 -3.90
CA PHE A 19 -7.47 7.03 -2.92
C PHE A 19 -8.38 6.14 -2.07
N ASP A 20 -9.58 6.61 -1.69
CA ASP A 20 -10.54 5.79 -0.94
C ASP A 20 -11.02 4.56 -1.71
N LEU A 21 -11.31 4.74 -3.00
CA LEU A 21 -11.70 3.65 -3.88
C LEU A 21 -10.52 2.69 -4.11
N ALA A 22 -9.32 3.22 -4.26
CA ALA A 22 -8.10 2.42 -4.35
C ALA A 22 -7.91 1.52 -3.12
N ILE A 23 -8.08 2.09 -1.91
CA ILE A 23 -7.97 1.35 -0.65
C ILE A 23 -9.05 0.26 -0.56
N GLN A 24 -10.31 0.59 -0.88
CA GLN A 24 -11.41 -0.36 -0.85
C GLN A 24 -11.15 -1.56 -1.76
N ASP A 25 -10.68 -1.31 -2.98
CA ASP A 25 -10.36 -2.37 -3.94
C ASP A 25 -9.14 -3.19 -3.50
N CYS A 26 -8.11 -2.54 -2.96
CA CYS A 26 -6.97 -3.27 -2.38
C CYS A 26 -7.38 -4.16 -1.20
N ASN A 27 -8.34 -3.72 -0.37
CA ASN A 27 -8.86 -4.55 0.72
C ASN A 27 -9.57 -5.81 0.19
N GLN A 28 -10.34 -5.69 -0.89
CA GLN A 28 -10.97 -6.85 -1.53
C GLN A 28 -9.94 -7.79 -2.15
N ALA A 29 -8.92 -7.25 -2.82
CA ALA A 29 -7.84 -8.05 -3.37
C ALA A 29 -7.09 -8.84 -2.27
N LEU A 30 -6.79 -8.21 -1.12
CA LEU A 30 -6.11 -8.85 0.00
C LEU A 30 -7.00 -9.84 0.78
N LEU A 31 -8.32 -9.65 0.78
CA LEU A 31 -9.26 -10.64 1.33
C LEU A 31 -9.23 -11.94 0.52
N LEU A 32 -9.04 -11.84 -0.79
CA LEU A 32 -9.00 -12.97 -1.71
C LEU A 32 -7.61 -13.60 -1.80
N ASN A 33 -6.56 -12.78 -1.80
CA ASN A 33 -5.17 -13.21 -1.78
C ASN A 33 -4.35 -12.35 -0.82
N PRO A 34 -4.12 -12.80 0.43
CA PRO A 34 -3.43 -12.03 1.45
C PRO A 34 -1.92 -11.88 1.19
N ASP A 35 -1.34 -12.65 0.28
CA ASP A 35 0.10 -12.61 -0.04
C ASP A 35 0.39 -11.83 -1.34
N MET A 36 -0.60 -11.09 -1.85
CA MET A 36 -0.46 -10.33 -3.10
C MET A 36 0.35 -9.05 -2.90
N VAL A 37 1.68 -9.18 -2.97
CA VAL A 37 2.67 -8.11 -2.70
C VAL A 37 2.34 -6.75 -3.35
N PRO A 38 2.00 -6.67 -4.66
CA PRO A 38 1.73 -5.37 -5.31
C PRO A 38 0.54 -4.61 -4.70
N VAL A 39 -0.39 -5.32 -4.05
CA VAL A 39 -1.56 -4.71 -3.43
C VAL A 39 -1.19 -3.95 -2.16
N TYR A 40 -0.28 -4.49 -1.34
CA TYR A 40 0.24 -3.78 -0.17
C TYR A 40 0.96 -2.50 -0.59
N LEU A 41 1.80 -2.56 -1.63
CA LEU A 41 2.47 -1.37 -2.14
C LEU A 41 1.47 -0.30 -2.61
N THR A 42 0.46 -0.70 -3.38
CA THR A 42 -0.59 0.20 -3.89
C THR A 42 -1.41 0.83 -2.77
N ARG A 43 -1.86 0.02 -1.80
CA ARG A 43 -2.66 0.50 -0.66
C ARG A 43 -1.83 1.40 0.25
N GLY A 44 -0.56 1.06 0.47
CA GLY A 44 0.39 1.90 1.21
C GLY A 44 0.61 3.26 0.56
N MET A 45 0.76 3.32 -0.77
CA MET A 45 0.85 4.59 -1.51
C MET A 45 -0.44 5.41 -1.40
N ALA A 46 -1.61 4.78 -1.48
CA ALA A 46 -2.89 5.45 -1.31
C ALA A 46 -3.04 6.02 0.12
N TYR A 47 -2.66 5.26 1.15
CA TYR A 47 -2.63 5.76 2.53
C TYR A 47 -1.65 6.92 2.71
N LYS A 48 -0.44 6.84 2.14
CA LYS A 48 0.56 7.92 2.17
C LYS A 48 0.01 9.19 1.54
N ALA A 49 -0.64 9.09 0.38
CA ALA A 49 -1.27 10.23 -0.31
C ALA A 49 -2.41 10.87 0.50
N LYS A 50 -3.08 10.08 1.35
CA LYS A 50 -4.10 10.56 2.31
C LYS A 50 -3.52 11.12 3.62
N GLY A 51 -2.20 11.08 3.82
CA GLY A 51 -1.56 11.46 5.09
C GLY A 51 -1.72 10.42 6.21
N LEU A 52 -2.22 9.22 5.89
CA LEU A 52 -2.39 8.12 6.84
C LEU A 52 -1.06 7.35 6.98
N LEU A 53 -0.05 8.02 7.54
CA LEU A 53 1.34 7.56 7.50
C LEU A 53 1.57 6.23 8.23
N GLU A 54 0.91 6.00 9.36
CA GLU A 54 1.05 4.72 10.10
C GLU A 54 0.49 3.54 9.31
N MET A 55 -0.67 3.72 8.66
CA MET A 55 -1.26 2.71 7.78
C MET A 55 -0.36 2.44 6.57
N ALA A 56 0.18 3.50 5.96
CA ALA A 56 1.11 3.38 4.84
C ALA A 56 2.39 2.64 5.24
N LYS A 57 2.96 2.98 6.39
CA LYS A 57 4.16 2.33 6.94
C LYS A 57 3.92 0.84 7.17
N SER A 58 2.79 0.46 7.75
CA SER A 58 2.43 -0.95 7.96
C SER A 58 2.33 -1.71 6.63
N ASP A 59 1.71 -1.14 5.60
CA ASP A 59 1.58 -1.78 4.30
C ASP A 59 2.93 -1.90 3.57
N PHE A 60 3.78 -0.87 3.64
CA PHE A 60 5.13 -0.95 3.07
C PHE A 60 6.02 -1.94 3.79
N GLN A 61 5.91 -2.03 5.13
CA GLN A 61 6.59 -3.06 5.90
C GLN A 61 6.16 -4.45 5.41
N LYS A 62 4.85 -4.68 5.25
CA LYS A 62 4.36 -5.97 4.78
C LYS A 62 4.83 -6.31 3.36
N SER A 63 4.86 -5.33 2.46
CA SER A 63 5.43 -5.49 1.11
C SER A 63 6.92 -5.88 1.17
N CYS A 64 7.68 -5.22 2.05
CA CYS A 64 9.10 -5.52 2.28
C CYS A 64 9.32 -6.94 2.83
N GLU A 65 8.54 -7.35 3.83
CA GLU A 65 8.61 -8.70 4.42
C GLU A 65 8.33 -9.80 3.41
N LEU A 66 7.52 -9.51 2.38
CA LEU A 66 7.22 -10.41 1.27
C LEU A 66 8.24 -10.33 0.11
N GLY A 67 9.32 -9.55 0.27
CA GLY A 67 10.44 -9.50 -0.66
C GLY A 67 10.39 -8.39 -1.72
N ASP A 68 9.49 -7.41 -1.59
CA ASP A 68 9.44 -6.26 -2.50
C ASP A 68 10.38 -5.13 -2.05
N ASN A 69 11.39 -4.86 -2.89
CA ASN A 69 12.37 -3.80 -2.67
C ASN A 69 11.73 -2.39 -2.60
N SER A 70 10.68 -2.15 -3.39
CA SER A 70 9.97 -0.85 -3.36
C SER A 70 9.28 -0.62 -2.02
N GLY A 71 8.66 -1.67 -1.47
CA GLY A 71 8.14 -1.70 -0.11
C GLY A 71 9.21 -1.40 0.93
N CYS A 72 10.37 -2.06 0.86
CA CYS A 72 11.47 -1.83 1.80
C CYS A 72 11.98 -0.38 1.78
N GLN A 73 12.11 0.20 0.58
CA GLN A 73 12.50 1.60 0.44
C GLN A 73 11.45 2.54 1.05
N ALA A 74 10.18 2.38 0.69
CA ALA A 74 9.10 3.23 1.17
C ALA A 74 8.89 3.12 2.69
N TYR A 75 9.04 1.92 3.25
CA TYR A 75 9.05 1.69 4.69
C TYR A 75 10.21 2.40 5.38
N GLY A 76 11.41 2.33 4.80
CA GLY A 76 12.60 3.02 5.30
C GLY A 76 12.45 4.53 5.31
N GLU A 77 11.86 5.12 4.26
CA GLU A 77 11.56 6.56 4.18
C GLU A 77 10.64 7.01 5.31
N LEU A 78 9.51 6.32 5.51
CA LEU A 78 8.52 6.68 6.54
C LEU A 78 9.01 6.37 7.97
N SER A 79 9.89 5.38 8.13
CA SER A 79 10.45 5.07 9.44
C SER A 79 11.40 6.16 9.94
N LYS A 80 12.21 6.74 9.04
CA LYS A 80 13.17 7.81 9.40
C LYS A 80 12.49 9.11 9.80
N THR A 81 11.37 9.46 9.16
CA THR A 81 10.60 10.68 9.48
C THR A 81 10.00 10.68 10.89
N THR A 82 9.97 9.55 11.59
CA THR A 82 9.45 9.47 12.98
C THR A 82 10.51 9.71 14.05
N HIS A 83 11.80 9.80 13.71
CA HIS A 83 12.90 9.96 14.69
C HIS A 83 13.58 11.33 14.70
N ASP A 84 13.40 12.17 13.69
CA ASP A 84 14.07 13.50 13.58
C ASP A 84 13.28 14.67 14.20
N GLY A 85 12.32 14.38 15.09
CA GLY A 85 11.44 15.39 15.70
C GLY A 85 11.57 15.55 17.22
N SER A 86 12.71 15.19 17.83
CA SER A 86 12.96 15.38 19.28
C SER A 86 13.98 16.46 19.54
#